data_AF-A0A528CH72-F1
#
_entry.id   AF-A0A528CH72-F1
#
_cell.length_a   1.000
_cell.length_b   1.000
_cell.length_c   1.000
_cell.angle_alpha   90.00
_cell.angle_beta   90.00
_cell.angle_gamma   90.00
#
_symmetry.space_group_name_H-M   'P 1'
#
loop_
_entity.id
_entity.type
_entity.pdbx_description
1 polymer ?
#
loop_
_entity_poly.entity_id
_entity_poly.type
_entity_poly.pdbx_seq_one_letter_code
_entity_poly.pdbx_strand_id
1 'polypeptide(L)' 'IIDALQAISPDRRAALVMVAIEGFSYAEAANILGVPAGTLMSRIARGRDELRGLLDDAARRRTIRIVEK' A
#
# COMPACT_ATOMS: atom_id res chain seq x y z
N ILE A 1 -0.56 -1.74 -10.62
CA ILE A 1 -0.98 -1.49 -9.22
C ILE A 1 -0.89 -2.76 -8.39
N ILE A 2 -1.46 -3.89 -8.84
CA ILE A 2 -1.41 -5.17 -8.11
C ILE A 2 0.04 -5.56 -7.76
N ASP A 3 0.96 -5.53 -8.73
CA ASP A 3 2.37 -5.84 -8.48
C ASP A 3 3.04 -4.91 -7.45
N ALA A 4 2.66 -3.62 -7.46
CA ALA A 4 3.17 -2.65 -6.50
C ALA A 4 2.64 -2.93 -5.09
N LEU A 5 1.36 -3.31 -4.94
CA LEU A 5 0.83 -3.74 -3.65
C LEU A 5 1.55 -4.99 -3.13
N GLN A 6 1.87 -5.96 -3.99
CA GLN A 6 2.60 -7.17 -3.60
C GLN A 6 4.03 -6.87 -3.10
N ALA A 7 4.65 -5.81 -3.61
CA ALA A 7 5.98 -5.38 -3.17
C ALA A 7 5.98 -4.65 -1.81
N ILE A 8 4.82 -4.19 -1.32
CA ILE A 8 4.70 -3.57 0.01
C ILE A 8 4.87 -4.64 1.10
N SER A 9 5.44 -4.26 2.24
CA SER A 9 5.54 -5.18 3.39
C SER A 9 4.17 -5.80 3.76
N PRO A 10 4.10 -7.11 4.11
CA PRO A 10 2.83 -7.82 4.31
C PRO A 10 1.86 -7.12 5.28
N ASP A 11 2.38 -6.65 6.42
CA ASP A 11 1.61 -5.94 7.44
C ASP A 11 0.99 -4.63 6.94
N ARG A 12 1.74 -3.89 6.12
CA ARG A 12 1.28 -2.60 5.55
C ARG A 12 0.30 -2.85 4.42
N ARG A 13 0.58 -3.85 3.57
CA ARG A 13 -0.35 -4.29 2.51
C ARG A 13 -1.68 -4.70 3.11
N ALA A 14 -1.69 -5.55 4.14
CA ALA A 14 -2.91 -5.98 4.80
C ALA A 14 -3.72 -4.79 5.33
N ALA A 15 -3.08 -3.84 6.01
CA ALA A 15 -3.74 -2.62 6.48
C ALA A 15 -4.35 -1.78 5.35
N LEU A 16 -3.65 -1.64 4.22
CA LEU A 16 -4.16 -0.91 3.06
C LEU A 16 -5.32 -1.62 2.38
N VAL A 17 -5.23 -2.94 2.18
CA VAL A 17 -6.28 -3.75 1.54
C VAL A 17 -7.56 -3.67 2.37
N MET A 18 -7.47 -3.91 3.67
CA MET A 18 -8.63 -3.89 4.57
C MET A 18 -9.41 -2.57 4.52
N VAL A 19 -8.70 -1.44 4.44
CA VAL A 19 -9.34 -0.13 4.46
C VAL A 19 -9.75 0.34 3.06
N ALA A 20 -8.85 0.25 2.09
CA ALA A 20 -9.03 0.89 0.78
C ALA A 20 -9.73 0.00 -0.25
N ILE A 21 -9.72 -1.32 -0.05
CA ILE A 21 -10.30 -2.30 -0.98
C ILE A 21 -11.52 -2.96 -0.33
N GLU A 22 -11.37 -3.52 0.87
CA GLU A 22 -12.47 -4.18 1.58
C GLU A 22 -13.45 -3.18 2.24
N GLY A 23 -13.02 -1.93 2.42
CA GLY A 23 -13.88 -0.85 2.91
C GLY A 23 -14.14 -0.86 4.42
N PHE A 24 -13.36 -1.62 5.20
CA PHE A 24 -13.48 -1.61 6.66
C PHE A 24 -13.08 -0.26 7.25
N SER A 25 -13.77 0.13 8.33
CA SER A 25 -13.33 1.25 9.16
C SER A 25 -11.96 0.94 9.80
N TYR A 26 -11.27 1.98 10.25
CA TYR A 26 -9.98 1.81 10.91
C TYR A 26 -10.09 0.97 12.19
N ALA A 27 -11.22 1.09 12.92
CA ALA A 27 -11.45 0.31 14.12
C ALA A 27 -11.65 -1.19 13.80
N GLU A 28 -12.47 -1.51 12.79
CA GLU A 28 -12.70 -2.89 12.35
C GLU A 28 -11.41 -3.53 11.81
N ALA A 29 -10.69 -2.82 10.95
CA ALA A 29 -9.42 -3.31 10.41
C ALA A 29 -8.37 -3.53 11.51
N ALA A 30 -8.30 -2.65 12.51
CA ALA A 30 -7.39 -2.81 13.65
C ALA A 30 -7.73 -4.06 14.48
N ASN A 31 -9.03 -4.27 14.73
CA ASN A 31 -9.52 -5.46 15.43
C ASN A 31 -9.24 -6.75 14.65
N ILE A 32 -9.53 -6.79 13.35
CA ILE A 32 -9.30 -7.96 12.49
C ILE A 32 -7.81 -8.30 12.40
N LEU A 33 -6.95 -7.29 12.31
CA LEU A 33 -5.50 -7.48 12.24
C LEU A 33 -4.84 -7.67 13.62
N GLY A 34 -5.60 -7.61 14.71
CA GLY A 34 -5.10 -7.81 16.07
C GLY A 34 -4.07 -6.77 16.51
N VAL A 35 -4.21 -5.50 16.09
CA VAL A 35 -3.26 -4.43 16.43
C VAL A 35 -3.95 -3.17 16.96
N PRO A 36 -3.25 -2.33 17.76
CA PRO A 36 -3.79 -1.03 18.17
C PRO A 36 -4.13 -0.13 16.98
N ALA A 37 -5.18 0.69 17.10
CA ALA A 37 -5.61 1.61 16.05
C ALA A 37 -4.49 2.58 15.59
N GLY A 38 -3.67 3.07 16.53
CA GLY A 38 -2.49 3.89 16.20
C GLY A 38 -1.44 3.12 15.38
N THR A 39 -1.25 1.83 15.67
CA THR A 39 -0.37 0.95 14.89
C THR A 39 -0.90 0.77 13.48
N LEU A 40 -2.21 0.51 13.32
CA LEU A 40 -2.87 0.43 12.01
C LEU A 40 -2.63 1.73 11.21
N MET A 41 -2.86 2.89 11.83
CA MET A 41 -2.69 4.18 11.19
C MET A 41 -1.25 4.40 10.70
N SER A 42 -0.25 4.03 11.51
CA SER A 42 1.17 4.08 11.11
C SER A 42 1.52 3.10 9.98
N ARG A 43 0.86 1.93 9.92
CA ARG A 43 1.04 0.95 8.84
C ARG A 43 0.45 1.48 7.53
N ILE A 44 -0.74 2.08 7.58
CA ILE A 44 -1.39 2.72 6.43
C ILE A 44 -0.54 3.87 5.89
N ALA A 45 -0.07 4.77 6.77
CA ALA A 45 0.77 5.90 6.35
C ALA A 45 2.03 5.43 5.63
N ARG A 46 2.82 4.55 6.26
CA ARG A 46 4.05 4.01 5.65
C ARG A 46 3.78 3.18 4.40
N GLY A 47 2.67 2.43 4.37
CA GLY A 47 2.26 1.68 3.19
C GLY A 47 1.91 2.59 2.01
N ARG A 48 1.27 3.74 2.24
CA ARG A 48 0.98 4.73 1.18
C ARG A 48 2.26 5.34 0.61
N ASP A 49 3.23 5.65 1.46
CA ASP A 49 4.51 6.20 1.01
C ASP A 49 5.31 5.18 0.18
N GLU A 50 5.34 3.93 0.63
CA GLU A 50 5.95 2.82 -0.10
C GLU A 50 5.25 2.57 -1.45
N LEU A 51 3.91 2.55 -1.47
CA LEU A 51 3.13 2.40 -2.69
C LEU A 51 3.41 3.54 -3.68
N ARG A 52 3.47 4.79 -3.19
CA ARG A 52 3.77 5.95 -4.04
C ARG A 52 5.14 5.80 -4.71
N GLY A 53 6.18 5.49 -3.94
CA GLY A 53 7.53 5.28 -4.49
C GLY A 53 7.56 4.19 -5.56
N LEU A 54 6.91 3.05 -5.32
CA LEU A 54 6.84 1.94 -6.28
C LEU A 54 6.12 2.32 -7.58
N LEU A 55 5.04 3.10 -7.49
CA LEU A 55 4.30 3.56 -8.66
C LEU A 55 5.09 4.60 -9.45
N ASP A 56 5.79 5.52 -8.79
CA ASP A 56 6.65 6.52 -9.43
C ASP A 56 7.82 5.84 -10.19
N ASP A 57 8.43 4.82 -9.58
CA ASP A 57 9.49 4.03 -10.23
C ASP A 57 8.99 3.20 -11.41
N ALA A 58 7.78 2.64 -11.30
CA ALA A 58 7.14 1.95 -12.41
C ALA A 58 6.83 2.90 -13.57
N ALA A 59 6.33 4.10 -13.27
CA ALA A 59 6.06 5.14 -14.25
C ALA A 59 7.34 5.58 -14.97
N ARG A 60 8.43 5.87 -14.22
CA ARG A 60 9.75 6.20 -14.79
C ARG A 60 10.25 5.13 -15.76
N ARG A 61 10.20 3.85 -15.36
CA ARG A 61 10.62 2.73 -16.22
C ARG A 61 9.79 2.59 -17.49
N ARG A 62 8.52 3.02 -17.47
CA ARG A 62 7.65 3.04 -18.66
C ARG A 62 8.04 4.17 -19.60
N THR A 63 8.34 5.36 -19.08
CA THR A 63 8.77 6.51 -19.88
C THR A 63 10.06 6.24 -20.62
N ILE A 64 11.08 5.66 -19.96
CA ILE A 64 12.35 5.30 -20.61
C ILE A 64 12.14 4.34 -21.79
N ARG A 65 11.28 3.32 -21.61
CA ARG A 65 10.96 2.36 -22.68
C ARG A 65 10.23 2.95 -23.88
N ILE A 66 9.59 4.12 -23.74
CA ILE A 66 8.90 4.80 -24.85
C ILE A 66 9.90 5.65 -25.64
N VAL A 67 10.90 6.25 -24.99
CA VAL A 67 11.91 7.09 -25.68
C VAL A 67 13.00 6.27 -26.39
N GLU A 68 13.22 5.02 -25.99
CA GLU A 68 14.15 4.10 -26.67
C GLU A 68 13.55 3.38 -27.89
N LYS A 69 12.27 3.62 -28.20
CA LYS A 69 11.54 2.93 -29.28
C LYS A 69 11.20 3.88 -30.43
#